data_AF-A0A497NWK8-F1
#
_entry.id   AF-A0A497NWK8-F1
#
_cell.length_a   1.000
_cell.length_b   1.000
_cell.length_c   1.000
_cell.angle_alpha   90.00
_cell.angle_beta   90.00
_cell.angle_gamma   90.00
#
_symmetry.space_group_name_H-M   'P 1'
#
loop_
_entity.id
_entity.type
_entity.pdbx_description
1 polymer ?
#
loop_
_entity_poly.entity_id
_entity_poly.type
_entity_poly.pdbx_seq_one_letter_code
_entity_poly.pdbx_strand_id
1 'polypeptide(L)'
;MLSSARRSLLDGDYDIAAFMADQAFQLYLKSVILELTGEVPRVHAVRQLMRVLKDLLGKPNLVDDFVRENRSLLIRLEEAYISSRYMPREYEREEAEELVNFAEEAMRFVKSIKGKD
;
A
#
# COMPACT_ATOMS: atom_id res chain seq x y z
N MET A 1 6.77 -8.29 -5.09
CA MET A 1 6.77 -7.68 -3.75
C MET A 1 5.71 -8.31 -2.85
N LEU A 2 4.42 -8.36 -3.21
CA LEU A 2 3.40 -8.95 -2.32
C LEU A 2 3.64 -10.44 -2.01
N SER A 3 4.05 -11.23 -3.01
CA SER A 3 4.46 -12.63 -2.79
C SER A 3 5.66 -12.75 -1.83
N SER A 4 6.63 -11.86 -1.95
CA SER A 4 7.79 -11.77 -1.07
C SER A 4 7.39 -11.36 0.35
N ALA A 5 6.41 -10.47 0.50
CA ALA A 5 5.85 -10.09 1.80
C ALA A 5 5.21 -11.30 2.50
N ARG A 6 4.40 -12.08 1.77
CA ARG A 6 3.81 -13.32 2.29
C ARG A 6 4.87 -14.35 2.67
N ARG A 7 5.94 -14.47 1.88
CA ARG A 7 7.04 -15.38 2.19
C ARG A 7 7.77 -14.98 3.48
N SER A 8 8.11 -13.70 3.61
CA SER A 8 8.75 -13.16 4.81
C SER A 8 7.91 -13.37 6.07
N LEU A 9 6.57 -13.22 5.96
CA LEU A 9 5.64 -13.51 7.05
C LEU A 9 5.69 -14.98 7.51
N LEU A 10 5.86 -15.93 6.58
CA LEU A 10 6.00 -17.36 6.89
C LEU A 10 7.35 -17.67 7.52
N ASP A 11 8.41 -17.01 7.07
CA ASP A 11 9.77 -17.21 7.55
C ASP A 11 10.03 -16.52 8.91
N GLY A 12 9.08 -15.71 9.41
CA GLY A 12 9.17 -15.02 10.70
C GLY A 12 9.77 -13.62 10.63
N ASP A 13 10.08 -13.14 9.42
CA ASP A 13 10.69 -11.83 9.16
C ASP A 13 9.60 -10.74 9.07
N TYR A 14 8.96 -10.42 10.19
CA TYR A 14 7.77 -9.58 10.25
C TYR A 14 7.99 -8.15 9.78
N ASP A 15 9.11 -7.52 10.16
CA ASP A 15 9.49 -6.18 9.70
C ASP A 15 9.67 -6.14 8.18
N ILE A 16 10.31 -7.19 7.63
CA ILE A 16 10.52 -7.35 6.19
C ILE A 16 9.19 -7.57 5.48
N ALA A 17 8.29 -8.36 6.07
CA ALA A 17 6.95 -8.59 5.53
C ALA A 17 6.15 -7.28 5.43
N ALA A 18 6.13 -6.48 6.50
CA ALA A 18 5.47 -5.17 6.53
C ALA A 18 6.09 -4.19 5.52
N PHE A 19 7.42 -4.12 5.44
CA PHE A 19 8.14 -3.32 4.45
C PHE A 19 7.78 -3.73 3.01
N MET A 20 7.80 -5.02 2.71
CA MET A 20 7.49 -5.51 1.37
C MET A 20 6.02 -5.30 1.00
N ALA A 21 5.10 -5.28 1.96
CA ALA A 21 3.69 -4.95 1.75
C ALA A 21 3.52 -3.49 1.30
N ASP A 22 4.16 -2.54 1.98
CA ASP A 22 4.17 -1.12 1.59
C ASP A 22 4.74 -0.93 0.18
N GLN A 23 5.92 -1.52 -0.08
CA GLN A 23 6.55 -1.42 -1.39
C GLN A 23 5.69 -2.04 -2.50
N ALA A 24 5.00 -3.14 -2.21
CA ALA A 24 4.09 -3.75 -3.17
C ALA A 24 2.95 -2.78 -3.52
N PHE A 25 2.32 -2.18 -2.52
CA PHE A 25 1.21 -1.26 -2.74
C PHE A 25 1.66 0.03 -3.44
N GLN A 26 2.81 0.60 -3.04
CA GLN A 26 3.40 1.75 -3.70
C GLN A 26 3.66 1.49 -5.20
N LEU A 27 4.30 0.36 -5.54
CA LEU A 27 4.60 0.01 -6.93
C LEU A 27 3.33 -0.24 -7.75
N TYR A 28 2.31 -0.85 -7.15
CA TYR A 28 1.03 -1.05 -7.80
C TYR A 28 0.31 0.27 -8.10
N LEU A 29 0.25 1.21 -7.14
CA LEU A 29 -0.32 2.53 -7.38
C LEU A 29 0.45 3.28 -8.48
N LYS A 30 1.79 3.21 -8.46
CA LYS A 30 2.63 3.80 -9.50
C LYS A 30 2.38 3.19 -10.87
N SER A 31 2.20 1.88 -10.96
CA SER A 31 1.88 1.22 -12.24
C SER A 31 0.51 1.66 -12.76
N VAL A 32 -0.49 1.78 -11.88
CA VAL A 32 -1.82 2.27 -12.28
C VAL A 32 -1.76 3.73 -12.75
N ILE A 33 -1.03 4.60 -12.05
CA ILE A 33 -0.87 6.00 -12.47
C ILE A 33 -0.14 6.08 -13.80
N LEU A 34 0.95 5.32 -13.98
CA LEU A 34 1.68 5.20 -15.24
C LEU A 34 0.77 4.77 -16.39
N GLU A 35 -0.11 3.78 -16.18
CA GLU A 35 -1.08 3.35 -17.19
C GLU A 35 -2.10 4.44 -17.56
N LEU A 36 -2.46 5.32 -16.62
CA LEU A 36 -3.45 6.38 -16.85
C LEU A 36 -2.85 7.65 -17.45
N THR A 37 -1.60 7.97 -17.13
CA THR A 37 -0.98 9.27 -17.48
C THR A 37 0.22 9.17 -18.43
N GLY A 38 0.83 7.99 -18.55
CA GLY A 38 2.12 7.79 -19.24
C GLY A 38 3.34 8.19 -18.41
N GLU A 39 3.16 8.63 -17.17
CA GLU A 39 4.25 9.08 -16.29
C GLU A 39 4.26 8.38 -14.93
N VAL A 40 5.46 8.06 -14.43
CA VAL A 40 5.63 7.52 -13.08
C VAL A 40 5.73 8.67 -12.07
N PRO A 41 4.85 8.74 -11.06
CA PRO A 41 4.92 9.78 -10.05
C PRO A 41 6.17 9.60 -9.17
N ARG A 42 6.83 10.72 -8.84
CA ARG A 42 8.06 10.74 -8.03
C ARG A 42 7.81 10.65 -6.52
N VAL A 43 6.56 10.67 -6.08
CA VAL A 43 6.18 10.51 -4.67
C VAL A 43 6.19 9.04 -4.25
N HIS A 44 6.42 8.79 -2.97
CA HIS A 44 6.54 7.42 -2.41
C HIS A 44 5.45 7.10 -1.39
N ALA A 45 4.87 8.09 -0.72
CA ALA A 45 3.82 7.84 0.27
C ALA A 45 2.54 7.31 -0.42
N VAL A 46 2.03 6.17 0.01
CA VAL A 46 0.85 5.54 -0.60
C VAL A 46 -0.40 6.41 -0.47
N ARG A 47 -0.57 7.18 0.61
CA ARG A 47 -1.67 8.15 0.78
C ARG A 47 -1.57 9.29 -0.23
N GLN A 48 -0.36 9.75 -0.55
CA GLN A 48 -0.17 10.75 -1.61
C GLN A 48 -0.47 10.16 -2.98
N LEU A 49 -0.02 8.94 -3.26
CA LEU A 49 -0.34 8.22 -4.49
C LEU A 49 -1.85 7.98 -4.64
N MET A 50 -2.54 7.63 -3.56
CA MET A 50 -4.01 7.48 -3.52
C MET A 50 -4.71 8.81 -3.84
N ARG A 51 -4.18 9.94 -3.37
CA ARG A 51 -4.71 11.26 -3.72
C ARG A 51 -4.54 11.58 -5.20
N VAL A 52 -3.38 11.27 -5.79
CA VAL A 52 -3.18 11.41 -7.24
C VAL A 52 -4.17 10.53 -8.01
N LEU A 53 -4.32 9.27 -7.59
CA LEU A 53 -5.24 8.33 -8.21
C LEU A 53 -6.71 8.78 -8.11
N LYS A 54 -7.08 9.41 -6.99
CA LYS A 54 -8.39 10.05 -6.79
C LYS A 54 -8.71 11.05 -7.88
N ASP A 55 -7.77 11.95 -8.13
CA ASP A 55 -7.91 13.04 -9.09
C ASP A 55 -8.01 12.49 -10.53
N LEU A 56 -7.35 11.36 -10.81
CA LEU A 56 -7.36 10.71 -12.13
C LEU A 56 -8.60 9.87 -12.43
N LEU A 57 -9.16 9.16 -11.45
CA LEU A 57 -10.25 8.20 -11.69
C LEU A 57 -11.65 8.81 -11.69
N GLY A 58 -11.80 10.10 -11.36
CA GLY A 58 -13.11 10.78 -11.35
C GLY A 58 -14.13 10.20 -10.36
N LYS A 59 -13.68 9.37 -9.40
CA LYS A 59 -14.49 8.74 -8.35
C LYS A 59 -14.04 9.18 -6.95
N PRO A 60 -14.04 10.49 -6.64
CA PRO A 60 -13.37 11.02 -5.46
C PRO A 60 -13.91 10.47 -4.15
N ASN A 61 -15.23 10.32 -4.03
CA ASN A 61 -15.89 9.87 -2.80
C ASN A 61 -15.43 8.46 -2.38
N LEU A 62 -15.33 7.52 -3.32
CA LEU A 62 -14.91 6.15 -3.00
C LEU A 62 -13.50 6.10 -2.44
N VAL A 63 -12.58 6.87 -3.03
CA VAL A 63 -11.18 6.93 -2.56
C VAL A 63 -11.09 7.64 -1.21
N ASP A 64 -11.81 8.75 -1.05
CA ASP A 64 -11.83 9.49 0.21
C ASP A 64 -12.44 8.67 1.37
N ASP A 65 -13.52 7.92 1.10
CA ASP A 65 -14.14 7.01 2.07
C ASP A 65 -13.18 5.88 2.44
N PHE A 66 -12.58 5.20 1.47
CA PHE A 66 -11.60 4.14 1.73
C PHE A 66 -10.40 4.63 2.54
N VAL A 67 -9.83 5.80 2.19
CA VAL A 67 -8.70 6.38 2.92
C VAL A 67 -9.09 6.79 4.34
N ARG A 68 -10.31 7.32 4.53
CA ARG A 68 -10.82 7.71 5.85
C ARG A 68 -11.02 6.48 6.76
N GLU A 69 -11.67 5.45 6.24
CA GLU A 69 -11.96 4.20 6.96
C GLU A 69 -10.68 3.44 7.33
N ASN A 70 -9.68 3.46 6.45
CA ASN A 70 -8.43 2.72 6.62
C ASN A 70 -7.24 3.59 7.04
N ARG A 71 -7.50 4.79 7.60
CA ARG A 71 -6.46 5.79 7.89
C ARG A 71 -5.32 5.24 8.75
N SER A 72 -5.64 4.47 9.80
CA SER A 72 -4.64 3.90 10.72
C SER A 72 -3.73 2.89 10.01
N LEU A 73 -4.32 1.99 9.21
CA LEU A 73 -3.58 0.98 8.45
C LEU A 73 -2.69 1.60 7.39
N LEU A 74 -3.17 2.62 6.68
CA LEU A 74 -2.37 3.36 5.70
C LEU A 74 -1.16 4.05 6.33
N ILE A 75 -1.31 4.63 7.53
CA ILE A 75 -0.19 5.24 8.27
C ILE A 75 0.83 4.17 8.67
N ARG A 76 0.37 3.08 9.30
CA ARG A 76 1.26 1.99 9.75
C ARG A 76 1.98 1.29 8.59
N LEU A 77 1.33 1.17 7.44
CA LEU A 77 1.92 0.64 6.21
C LEU A 77 3.04 1.56 5.70
N GLU A 78 2.79 2.86 5.58
CA GLU A 78 3.82 3.83 5.16
C GLU A 78 5.01 3.90 6.14
N GLU A 79 4.75 3.78 7.43
CA GLU A 79 5.78 3.82 8.47
C GLU A 79 6.67 2.58 8.45
N ALA A 80 6.21 1.43 7.95
CA ALA A 80 7.02 0.21 7.80
C ALA A 80 8.27 0.44 6.93
N TYR A 81 8.21 1.41 6.00
CA TYR A 81 9.35 1.86 5.18
C TYR A 81 10.43 2.59 5.98
N ILE A 82 10.03 3.27 7.07
CA ILE A 82 10.88 4.12 7.90
C ILE A 82 11.39 3.34 9.12
N SER A 83 10.52 2.56 9.78
CA SER A 83 10.86 1.78 10.97
C SER A 83 11.90 0.71 10.68
N SER A 84 11.75 -0.06 9.59
CA SER A 84 12.71 -1.09 9.17
C SER A 84 14.16 -0.60 8.95
N ARG A 85 14.40 0.72 8.86
CA ARG A 85 15.74 1.29 8.66
C ARG A 85 16.21 2.26 9.74
N TYR A 86 15.32 2.86 10.52
CA TYR A 86 15.67 4.00 11.37
C TYR A 86 15.04 3.98 12.77
N MET A 87 14.17 3.03 13.11
CA MET A 87 13.63 2.88 14.48
C MET A 87 13.65 1.42 14.94
N PRO A 88 13.93 1.15 16.23
CA PRO A 88 13.90 -0.19 16.81
C PRO A 88 12.46 -0.64 17.10
N ARG A 89 11.55 -0.50 16.12
CA ARG A 89 10.20 -1.05 16.24
C ARG A 89 10.19 -2.40 15.55
N GLU A 90 10.08 -3.45 16.36
CA GLU A 90 9.80 -4.80 15.89
C GLU A 90 8.28 -4.94 15.72
N TYR A 91 7.86 -5.46 14.56
CA TYR A 91 6.47 -5.83 14.31
C TYR A 91 6.20 -7.22 14.88
N GLU A 92 5.08 -7.36 15.58
CA GLU A 92 4.55 -8.68 15.92
C GLU A 92 3.96 -9.35 14.68
N ARG A 93 3.81 -10.68 14.74
CA ARG A 93 3.29 -11.49 13.63
C ARG A 93 1.93 -10.96 13.17
N GLU A 94 1.04 -10.69 14.12
CA GLU A 94 -0.32 -10.24 13.91
C GLU A 94 -0.34 -8.88 13.22
N GLU A 95 0.55 -7.96 13.61
CA GLU A 95 0.66 -6.65 12.98
C GLU A 95 1.17 -6.74 11.54
N ALA A 96 2.19 -7.57 11.29
CA ALA A 96 2.72 -7.78 9.95
C ALA A 96 1.69 -8.48 9.04
N GLU A 97 0.97 -9.48 9.56
CA GLU A 97 -0.10 -10.16 8.85
C GLU A 97 -1.24 -9.20 8.47
N GLU A 98 -1.67 -8.35 9.41
CA GLU A 98 -2.68 -7.32 9.18
C GLU A 98 -2.26 -6.38 8.05
N LEU A 99 -1.01 -5.91 8.03
CA LEU A 99 -0.49 -5.02 7.00
C LEU A 99 -0.36 -5.70 5.63
N VAL A 100 0.09 -6.96 5.57
CA VAL A 100 0.18 -7.72 4.33
C VAL A 100 -1.21 -7.94 3.72
N ASN A 101 -2.18 -8.32 4.55
CA ASN A 101 -3.55 -8.54 4.11
C ASN A 101 -4.22 -7.23 3.67
N PHE A 102 -4.00 -6.14 4.41
CA PHE A 102 -4.49 -4.82 4.06
C PHE A 102 -3.90 -4.32 2.73
N ALA A 103 -2.60 -4.50 2.48
CA ALA A 103 -1.99 -4.09 1.21
C ALA A 103 -2.66 -4.81 0.02
N GLU A 104 -2.97 -6.09 0.15
CA GLU A 104 -3.69 -6.84 -0.88
C GLU A 104 -5.14 -6.34 -1.05
N GLU A 105 -5.84 -6.05 0.04
CA GLU A 105 -7.18 -5.47 0.01
C GLU A 105 -7.20 -4.10 -0.69
N ALA A 106 -6.26 -3.22 -0.36
CA ALA A 106 -6.13 -1.91 -0.97
C ALA A 106 -5.84 -2.00 -2.47
N MET A 107 -5.02 -2.98 -2.91
CA MET A 107 -4.84 -3.26 -4.34
C MET A 107 -6.14 -3.71 -5.01
N ARG A 108 -6.92 -4.59 -4.37
CA ARG A 108 -8.23 -5.04 -4.88
C ARG A 108 -9.22 -3.87 -4.98
N PHE A 109 -9.26 -3.00 -3.97
CA PHE A 109 -10.07 -1.78 -3.99
C PHE A 109 -9.70 -0.89 -5.19
N VAL A 110 -8.41 -0.56 -5.35
CA VAL A 110 -7.95 0.26 -6.48
C VAL A 110 -8.28 -0.41 -7.82
N LYS A 111 -8.13 -1.74 -7.92
CA LYS A 111 -8.51 -2.51 -9.12
C LYS A 111 -10.01 -2.39 -9.42
N SER A 112 -10.87 -2.46 -8.41
CA SER A 112 -12.33 -2.40 -8.60
C SER A 112 -12.79 -1.02 -9.04
N ILE A 113 -12.23 0.06 -8.48
CA ILE A 113 -12.62 1.43 -8.83
C ILE A 113 -12.04 1.89 -10.17
N LYS A 114 -10.86 1.37 -10.57
CA LYS A 114 -10.29 1.62 -11.90
C LYS A 114 -11.24 1.16 -13.00
N GLY A 115 -11.95 0.06 -12.75
CA GLY A 115 -12.71 -0.63 -13.79
C GLY A 115 -11.74 -1.36 -14.73
N LYS A 116 -11.93 -2.65 -14.90
CA LYS A 116 -11.51 -3.31 -16.12
C LYS A 116 -12.80 -3.69 -16.84
N ASP A 117 -12.95 -3.17 -18.05
CA ASP A 117 -13.56 -3.96 -19.13
C ASP A 117 -12.84 -5.31 -19.25
#